data_AF-A0A1F6G1W1-F1
#
_entry.id   AF-A0A1F6G1W1-F1
#
_cell.length_a   1.000
_cell.length_b   1.000
_cell.length_c   1.000
_cell.angle_alpha   90.00
_cell.angle_beta   90.00
_cell.angle_gamma   90.00
#
_symmetry.space_group_name_H-M   'P 1'
#
loop_
_entity.id
_entity.type
_entity.pdbx_description
1 polymer ?
#
loop_
_entity_poly.entity_id
_entity_poly.type
_entity_poly.pdbx_seq_one_letter_code
_entity_poly.pdbx_strand_id
1 'polypeptide(L)'
;MLHDALSLSKWEQKFLAAYRRAFSIQEIEESVPLQWVFGALLFTFFVTFEKWVGSGAITVSAYVENSYACWPYFQDCGRFYFLTRLPDGYSQTTFYVVLFVVMLLVAYFMYRKQWVYAHVGMLALWLWKVVVMFGLTYATMWGNYDYYDVVFLVAVLFLPHKMFFLRALFVTLYFLASTIKIHEGWVLGTYFTSLETGLPLFGNTLAPFVTNLVIFMQMVGSVMLLSTRPVLQRIAFFYFLLFHMYSGILVEYRYLVTSLPMLIILFGVFNRTIPLPRGRKAVVGWIFLLLLAAVQLIPIIIIRGDQKMTLEGNKYGLYMFEANHQCISSVTVYTIDGQTESSREESWSARKRCDPYREWFTLRQACDRAPAIARIKWEYDHSINGGPFYRIVDEKDACALEYHALRHNAWIKLPEDRPQIVGYPVKNLYH
;
A
#
# COMPACT_ATOMS: atom_id res chain seq x y z
N MET A 1 40.09 -7.53 2.84
CA MET A 1 39.35 -8.80 3.08
C MET A 1 40.11 -9.81 3.95
N LEU A 2 41.46 -9.81 4.01
CA LEU A 2 42.20 -10.78 4.84
C LEU A 2 42.36 -10.43 6.33
N HIS A 3 42.19 -9.17 6.75
CA HIS A 3 42.45 -8.77 8.15
C HIS A 3 41.27 -9.03 9.12
N ASP A 4 40.03 -9.15 8.63
CA ASP A 4 38.83 -9.34 9.48
C ASP A 4 38.46 -10.82 9.69
N ALA A 5 39.05 -11.74 8.90
CA ALA A 5 38.76 -13.18 9.02
C ALA A 5 39.43 -13.85 10.22
N LEU A 6 40.41 -13.18 10.84
CA LEU A 6 41.25 -13.73 11.91
C LEU A 6 40.64 -13.60 13.32
N SER A 7 39.53 -12.87 13.50
CA SER A 7 38.90 -12.68 14.82
C SER A 7 37.57 -13.43 15.02
N LEU A 8 37.00 -14.01 13.96
CA LEU A 8 35.71 -14.71 14.04
C LEU A 8 35.89 -16.19 14.40
N SER A 9 35.07 -16.67 15.32
CA SER A 9 34.99 -18.08 15.69
C SER A 9 34.56 -18.96 14.50
N LYS A 10 34.90 -20.25 14.54
CA LYS A 10 34.48 -21.23 13.51
C LYS A 10 32.95 -21.29 13.33
N TRP A 11 32.19 -21.07 14.40
CA TRP A 11 30.73 -21.06 14.37
C TRP A 11 30.18 -19.86 13.62
N GLU A 12 30.72 -18.67 13.88
CA GLU A 12 30.33 -17.44 13.17
C GLU A 12 30.62 -17.54 11.67
N GLN A 13 31.79 -18.07 11.29
CA GLN A 13 32.14 -18.28 9.88
C GLN A 13 31.15 -19.24 9.19
N LYS A 14 30.78 -20.35 9.84
CA LYS A 14 29.78 -21.28 9.32
C LYS A 14 28.41 -20.63 9.18
N PHE A 15 27.98 -19.87 10.17
CA PHE A 15 26.71 -19.15 10.14
C PHE A 15 26.66 -18.13 8.99
N LEU A 16 27.69 -17.28 8.87
CA LEU A 16 27.76 -16.29 7.80
C LEU A 16 27.79 -16.94 6.42
N ALA A 17 28.50 -18.05 6.24
CA ALA A 17 28.51 -18.81 4.99
C ALA A 17 27.13 -19.41 4.66
N ALA A 18 26.43 -19.95 5.67
CA ALA A 18 25.08 -20.47 5.51
C ALA A 18 24.09 -19.35 5.16
N TYR A 19 24.16 -18.22 5.85
CA TYR A 19 23.34 -17.04 5.58
C TYR A 19 23.55 -16.51 4.16
N ARG A 20 24.82 -16.32 3.76
CA ARG A 20 25.21 -15.85 2.42
C ARG A 20 24.62 -16.75 1.31
N ARG A 21 24.62 -18.06 1.54
CA ARG A 21 24.07 -19.06 0.62
C ARG A 21 22.54 -19.09 0.61
N ALA A 22 21.90 -18.98 1.78
CA ALA A 22 20.45 -19.04 1.92
C ALA A 22 19.76 -17.86 1.22
N PHE A 23 20.31 -16.65 1.37
CA PHE A 23 19.73 -15.42 0.82
C PHE A 23 20.34 -14.98 -0.52
N SER A 24 21.20 -15.81 -1.12
CA SER A 24 21.90 -15.51 -2.38
C SER A 24 22.60 -14.14 -2.38
N ILE A 25 23.30 -13.81 -1.30
CA ILE A 25 23.95 -12.50 -1.12
C ILE A 25 25.02 -12.24 -2.19
N GLN A 26 25.63 -13.29 -2.71
CA GLN A 26 26.58 -13.24 -3.83
C GLN A 26 26.03 -12.48 -5.04
N GLU A 27 24.73 -12.57 -5.32
CA GLU A 27 24.12 -11.84 -6.43
C GLU A 27 24.22 -10.31 -6.24
N ILE A 28 24.11 -9.81 -4.99
CA ILE A 28 24.23 -8.39 -4.68
C ILE A 28 25.71 -7.96 -4.75
N GLU A 29 26.61 -8.80 -4.24
CA GLU A 29 28.06 -8.54 -4.24
C GLU A 29 28.63 -8.38 -5.66
N GLU A 30 28.15 -9.19 -6.60
CA GLU A 30 28.64 -9.24 -7.98
C GLU A 30 27.90 -8.30 -8.94
N SER A 31 26.74 -7.78 -8.55
CA SER A 31 25.86 -7.01 -9.44
C SER A 31 25.73 -5.56 -9.02
N VAL A 32 26.45 -4.66 -9.69
CA VAL A 32 26.33 -3.20 -9.52
C VAL A 32 24.87 -2.71 -9.58
N PRO A 33 24.01 -3.17 -10.52
CA PRO A 33 22.60 -2.78 -10.54
C PRO A 33 21.84 -3.16 -9.25
N LEU A 34 22.11 -4.36 -8.69
CA LEU A 34 21.49 -4.77 -7.43
C LEU A 34 21.99 -3.95 -6.25
N GLN A 35 23.24 -3.50 -6.25
CA GLN A 35 23.78 -2.59 -5.23
C GLN A 35 23.07 -1.23 -5.27
N TRP A 36 22.79 -0.71 -6.46
CA TRP A 36 21.99 0.51 -6.65
C TRP A 36 20.53 0.30 -6.23
N VAL A 37 19.91 -0.83 -6.57
CA VAL A 37 18.56 -1.17 -6.08
C VAL A 37 18.55 -1.22 -4.55
N PHE A 38 19.54 -1.84 -3.94
CA PHE A 38 19.66 -1.93 -2.48
C PHE A 38 19.75 -0.54 -1.84
N GLY A 39 20.56 0.36 -2.41
CA GLY A 39 20.64 1.75 -1.96
C GLY A 39 19.35 2.54 -2.17
N ALA A 40 18.67 2.35 -3.30
CA ALA A 40 17.38 2.99 -3.57
C ALA A 40 16.30 2.55 -2.57
N LEU A 41 16.22 1.26 -2.25
CA LEU A 41 15.30 0.74 -1.24
C LEU A 41 15.68 1.16 0.18
N LEU A 42 16.97 1.36 0.49
CA LEU A 42 17.37 1.96 1.76
C LEU A 42 16.84 3.39 1.88
N PHE A 43 16.93 4.16 0.79
CA PHE A 43 16.40 5.51 0.75
C PHE A 43 14.86 5.56 0.88
N THR A 44 14.12 4.55 0.39
CA THR A 44 12.68 4.50 0.62
C THR A 44 12.32 4.32 2.09
N PHE A 45 13.13 3.61 2.88
CA PHE A 45 12.96 3.55 4.33
C PHE A 45 13.16 4.91 4.99
N PHE A 46 14.19 5.65 4.60
CA PHE A 46 14.42 7.00 5.13
C PHE A 46 13.19 7.89 4.95
N VAL A 47 12.65 7.95 3.72
CA VAL A 47 11.45 8.73 3.43
C VAL A 47 10.21 8.20 4.16
N THR A 48 10.02 6.88 4.22
CA THR A 48 8.87 6.27 4.91
C THR A 48 8.89 6.56 6.41
N PHE A 49 10.04 6.38 7.06
CA PHE A 49 10.18 6.49 8.51
C PHE A 49 10.20 7.93 9.00
N GLU A 50 10.67 8.88 8.18
CA GLU A 50 10.51 10.31 8.44
C GLU A 50 9.02 10.69 8.57
N LYS A 51 8.17 10.20 7.66
CA LYS A 51 6.72 10.43 7.76
C LYS A 51 6.12 9.72 8.97
N TRP A 52 6.49 8.47 9.20
CA TRP A 52 5.90 7.65 10.25
C TRP A 52 6.22 8.16 11.66
N VAL A 53 7.39 8.78 11.87
CA VAL A 53 7.73 9.35 13.17
C VAL A 53 6.77 10.46 13.61
N GLY A 54 6.13 11.16 12.66
CA GLY A 54 5.12 12.18 12.95
C GLY A 54 3.68 11.65 13.05
N SER A 55 3.43 10.40 12.64
CA SER A 55 2.09 9.80 12.65
C SER A 55 1.67 9.36 14.05
N GLY A 56 0.40 9.57 14.42
CA GLY A 56 -0.18 9.03 15.66
C GLY A 56 -0.77 7.62 15.52
N ALA A 57 -0.86 7.04 14.31
CA ALA A 57 -1.75 5.89 14.05
C ALA A 57 -1.43 4.61 14.86
N ILE A 58 -0.21 4.45 15.37
CA ILE A 58 0.25 3.29 16.14
C ILE A 58 0.73 3.65 17.56
N THR A 59 0.28 4.78 18.10
CA THR A 59 0.65 5.22 19.46
C THR A 59 -0.34 4.76 20.51
N VAL A 60 0.13 4.65 21.75
CA VAL A 60 -0.71 4.45 22.94
C VAL A 60 -1.79 5.53 23.02
N SER A 61 -1.47 6.79 22.70
CA SER A 61 -2.46 7.87 22.67
C SER A 61 -3.57 7.60 21.66
N ALA A 62 -3.25 7.11 20.46
CA ALA A 62 -4.28 6.75 19.48
C ALA A 62 -5.12 5.57 19.94
N TYR A 63 -4.51 4.60 20.64
CA TYR A 63 -5.28 3.55 21.30
C TYR A 63 -6.24 4.13 22.33
N VAL A 64 -5.80 5.01 23.24
CA VAL A 64 -6.64 5.59 24.30
C VAL A 64 -7.76 6.47 23.72
N GLU A 65 -7.44 7.31 22.73
CA GLU A 65 -8.35 8.25 22.07
C GLU A 65 -9.28 7.60 21.04
N ASN A 66 -9.14 6.30 20.78
CA ASN A 66 -9.89 5.57 19.75
C ASN A 66 -9.69 6.13 18.32
N SER A 67 -8.49 6.61 18.02
CA SER A 67 -8.13 7.19 16.70
C SER A 67 -7.27 6.25 15.83
N TYR A 68 -7.37 4.94 16.08
CA TYR A 68 -6.64 3.88 15.38
C TYR A 68 -7.59 2.95 14.60
N ALA A 69 -7.04 2.19 13.65
CA ALA A 69 -7.78 1.17 12.93
C ALA A 69 -6.92 -0.08 12.78
N CYS A 70 -7.44 -1.22 13.24
CA CYS A 70 -6.78 -2.51 13.11
C CYS A 70 -7.17 -3.23 11.82
N TRP A 71 -6.42 -4.26 11.43
CA TRP A 71 -6.81 -5.09 10.29
C TRP A 71 -8.03 -5.95 10.62
N PRO A 72 -8.92 -6.22 9.64
CA PRO A 72 -10.08 -7.09 9.84
C PRO A 72 -9.77 -8.46 10.45
N TYR A 73 -8.60 -9.04 10.15
CA TYR A 73 -8.15 -10.33 10.68
C TYR A 73 -7.42 -10.24 12.03
N PHE A 74 -7.16 -9.03 12.54
CA PHE A 74 -6.45 -8.80 13.79
C PHE A 74 -6.95 -7.53 14.48
N GLN A 75 -8.21 -7.55 14.92
CA GLN A 75 -8.95 -6.38 15.40
C GLN A 75 -8.47 -5.85 16.77
N ASP A 76 -7.66 -6.62 17.50
CA ASP A 76 -7.08 -6.26 18.81
C ASP A 76 -5.68 -5.62 18.71
N CYS A 77 -5.24 -5.22 17.52
CA CYS A 77 -3.87 -4.70 17.29
C CYS A 77 -3.48 -3.53 18.22
N GLY A 78 -4.43 -2.69 18.63
CA GLY A 78 -4.20 -1.55 19.51
C GLY A 78 -3.63 -1.93 20.88
N ARG A 79 -3.90 -3.16 21.37
CA ARG A 79 -3.34 -3.67 22.63
C ARG A 79 -1.82 -3.88 22.57
N PHE A 80 -1.26 -3.92 21.36
CA PHE A 80 0.17 -4.12 21.12
C PHE A 80 0.91 -2.80 20.88
N TYR A 81 0.22 -1.66 20.99
CA TYR A 81 0.86 -0.36 20.87
C TYR A 81 1.69 -0.07 22.11
N PHE A 82 2.96 0.24 21.89
CA PHE A 82 3.93 0.57 22.94
C PHE A 82 4.64 1.91 22.70
N LEU A 83 4.38 2.55 21.56
CA LEU A 83 4.99 3.82 21.18
C LEU A 83 4.16 5.00 21.73
N THR A 84 4.86 6.00 22.25
CA THR A 84 4.31 7.25 22.77
C THR A 84 4.91 8.42 22.00
N ARG A 85 4.06 9.40 21.70
CA ARG A 85 4.40 10.67 21.07
C ARG A 85 4.24 11.80 22.08
N LEU A 86 4.76 12.97 21.75
CA LEU A 86 4.51 14.17 22.55
C LEU A 86 3.00 14.49 22.60
N PRO A 87 2.47 14.93 23.76
CA PRO A 87 3.20 15.21 25.01
C PRO A 87 3.47 13.99 25.91
N ASP A 88 2.88 12.83 25.62
CA ASP A 88 2.88 11.66 26.52
C ASP A 88 4.22 10.89 26.60
N GLY A 89 5.15 11.13 25.66
CA GLY A 89 6.50 10.58 25.74
C GLY A 89 7.32 10.70 24.46
N TYR A 90 8.53 10.13 24.51
CA TYR A 90 9.54 10.20 23.44
C TYR A 90 9.88 8.82 22.84
N SER A 91 9.15 7.76 23.19
CA SER A 91 9.54 6.41 22.76
C SER A 91 9.42 6.23 21.24
N GLN A 92 8.43 6.87 20.59
CA GLN A 92 8.32 6.87 19.13
C GLN A 92 9.54 7.52 18.46
N THR A 93 9.84 8.76 18.82
CA THR A 93 10.98 9.49 18.22
C THR A 93 12.30 8.78 18.49
N THR A 94 12.51 8.27 19.71
CA THR A 94 13.70 7.49 20.09
C THR A 94 13.83 6.22 19.24
N PHE A 95 12.74 5.47 19.08
CA PHE A 95 12.74 4.24 18.29
C PHE A 95 13.06 4.51 16.81
N TYR A 96 12.47 5.56 16.20
CA TYR A 96 12.78 5.92 14.82
C TYR A 96 14.22 6.47 14.65
N VAL A 97 14.80 7.11 15.67
CA VAL A 97 16.24 7.45 15.68
C VAL A 97 17.11 6.19 15.68
N VAL A 98 16.75 5.14 16.44
CA VAL A 98 17.45 3.86 16.39
C VAL A 98 17.37 3.24 14.99
N LEU A 99 16.18 3.24 14.35
CA LEU A 99 16.03 2.78 12.97
C LEU A 99 16.86 3.62 11.99
N PHE A 100 16.97 4.93 12.21
CA PHE A 100 17.86 5.79 11.43
C PHE A 100 19.33 5.42 11.58
N VAL A 101 19.79 5.12 12.80
CA VAL A 101 21.15 4.60 13.02
C VAL A 101 21.35 3.26 12.29
N VAL A 102 20.36 2.36 12.30
CA VAL A 102 20.42 1.11 11.52
C VAL A 102 20.57 1.41 10.02
N MET A 103 19.85 2.40 9.47
CA MET A 103 20.02 2.82 8.07
C MET A 103 21.45 3.32 7.78
N LEU A 104 22.03 4.12 8.67
CA LEU A 104 23.42 4.57 8.53
C LEU A 104 24.42 3.40 8.59
N LEU A 105 24.20 2.43 9.48
CA LEU A 105 25.01 1.22 9.55
C LEU A 105 24.89 0.39 8.28
N VAL A 106 23.69 0.25 7.70
CA VAL A 106 23.50 -0.42 6.42
C VAL A 106 24.31 0.28 5.33
N ALA A 107 24.21 1.62 5.21
CA ALA A 107 24.98 2.39 4.25
C ALA A 107 26.51 2.24 4.46
N TYR A 108 26.95 2.25 5.72
CA TYR A 108 28.34 1.99 6.07
C TYR A 108 28.81 0.58 5.65
N PHE A 109 28.01 -0.45 5.92
CA PHE A 109 28.34 -1.81 5.53
C PHE A 109 28.34 -1.99 4.00
N MET A 110 27.44 -1.32 3.27
CA MET A 110 27.49 -1.27 1.81
C MET A 110 28.80 -0.64 1.33
N TYR A 111 29.20 0.50 1.90
CA TYR A 111 30.47 1.17 1.58
C TYR A 111 31.68 0.28 1.85
N ARG A 112 31.67 -0.45 2.98
CA ARG A 112 32.70 -1.44 3.34
C ARG A 112 32.60 -2.76 2.56
N LYS A 113 31.62 -2.91 1.66
CA LYS A 113 31.30 -4.13 0.90
C LYS A 113 31.00 -5.34 1.79
N GLN A 114 30.50 -5.11 3.01
CA GLN A 114 30.08 -6.13 3.96
C GLN A 114 28.58 -6.44 3.78
N TRP A 115 28.24 -7.04 2.64
CA TRP A 115 26.86 -7.18 2.19
C TRP A 115 25.97 -8.06 3.07
N VAL A 116 26.55 -9.02 3.81
CA VAL A 116 25.79 -9.83 4.78
C VAL A 116 25.23 -8.95 5.90
N TYR A 117 26.05 -8.06 6.50
CA TYR A 117 25.58 -7.17 7.57
C TYR A 117 24.63 -6.09 7.04
N ALA A 118 24.91 -5.55 5.84
CA ALA A 118 23.98 -4.63 5.18
C ALA A 118 22.60 -5.28 4.97
N HIS A 119 22.58 -6.55 4.53
CA HIS A 119 21.36 -7.32 4.32
C HIS A 119 20.61 -7.60 5.63
N VAL A 120 21.32 -7.95 6.72
CA VAL A 120 20.70 -8.13 8.04
C VAL A 120 20.05 -6.84 8.53
N GLY A 121 20.73 -5.69 8.40
CA GLY A 121 20.15 -4.40 8.77
C GLY A 121 18.92 -4.05 7.93
N MET A 122 18.98 -4.28 6.61
CA MET A 122 17.83 -4.10 5.71
C MET A 122 16.65 -5.01 6.09
N LEU A 123 16.92 -6.27 6.47
CA LEU A 123 15.90 -7.21 6.93
C LEU A 123 15.20 -6.73 8.22
N ALA A 124 15.94 -6.14 9.15
CA ALA A 124 15.36 -5.57 10.37
C ALA A 124 14.42 -4.39 10.06
N LEU A 125 14.83 -3.48 9.17
CA LEU A 125 13.99 -2.36 8.71
C LEU A 125 12.72 -2.86 7.99
N TRP A 126 12.88 -3.87 7.13
CA TRP A 126 11.77 -4.51 6.42
C TRP A 126 10.79 -5.19 7.39
N LEU A 127 11.29 -5.92 8.39
CA LEU A 127 10.44 -6.59 9.36
C LEU A 127 9.57 -5.60 10.14
N TRP A 128 10.17 -4.49 10.62
CA TRP A 128 9.40 -3.44 11.28
C TRP A 128 8.31 -2.88 10.36
N LYS A 129 8.65 -2.56 9.11
CA LYS A 129 7.69 -2.06 8.13
C LYS A 129 6.55 -3.05 7.87
N VAL A 130 6.84 -4.34 7.73
CA VAL A 130 5.82 -5.38 7.56
C VAL A 130 4.91 -5.50 8.78
N VAL A 131 5.47 -5.51 10.00
CA VAL A 131 4.70 -5.58 11.25
C VAL A 131 3.75 -4.39 11.36
N VAL A 132 4.22 -3.18 11.06
CA VAL A 132 3.38 -2.00 11.08
C VAL A 132 2.27 -2.10 10.02
N MET A 133 2.63 -2.36 8.76
CA MET A 133 1.70 -2.31 7.64
C MET A 133 0.65 -3.41 7.63
N PHE A 134 0.99 -4.63 8.06
CA PHE A 134 0.12 -5.80 7.99
C PHE A 134 -0.28 -6.34 9.37
N GLY A 135 0.09 -5.65 10.45
CA GLY A 135 -0.24 -6.06 11.81
C GLY A 135 -0.82 -4.92 12.61
N LEU A 136 -0.02 -3.86 12.80
CA LEU A 136 -0.35 -2.81 13.77
C LEU A 136 -1.32 -1.76 13.25
N THR A 137 -1.45 -1.54 11.95
CA THR A 137 -2.41 -0.56 11.45
C THR A 137 -3.02 -0.95 10.12
N TYR A 138 -4.34 -0.93 10.07
CA TYR A 138 -5.09 -0.88 8.83
C TYR A 138 -5.07 0.52 8.25
N ALA A 139 -5.09 1.57 9.07
CA ALA A 139 -5.00 2.94 8.56
C ALA A 139 -3.70 3.12 7.78
N THR A 140 -3.80 3.67 6.56
CA THR A 140 -2.62 3.99 5.76
C THR A 140 -1.87 5.11 6.45
N MET A 141 -0.64 4.84 6.90
CA MET A 141 0.25 5.84 7.49
C MET A 141 0.67 6.92 6.48
N TRP A 142 0.57 6.64 5.18
CA TRP A 142 0.71 7.65 4.12
C TRP A 142 -0.23 7.40 2.93
N GLY A 143 -0.18 6.23 2.29
CA GLY A 143 -1.01 5.97 1.11
C GLY A 143 -1.12 4.50 0.71
N ASN A 144 -2.06 4.18 -0.18
CA ASN A 144 -2.35 2.80 -0.63
C ASN A 144 -1.23 2.15 -1.47
N TYR A 145 -0.13 2.85 -1.70
CA TYR A 145 1.03 2.37 -2.45
C TYR A 145 2.26 2.14 -1.56
N ASP A 146 2.12 2.35 -0.24
CA ASP A 146 3.24 2.26 0.70
C ASP A 146 3.90 0.87 0.78
N TYR A 147 3.21 -0.18 0.30
CA TYR A 147 3.70 -1.56 0.32
C TYR A 147 4.44 -1.94 -0.96
N TYR A 148 4.51 -1.07 -1.98
CA TYR A 148 5.15 -1.42 -3.25
C TYR A 148 6.64 -1.74 -3.07
N ASP A 149 7.34 -0.98 -2.23
CA ASP A 149 8.73 -1.27 -1.89
C ASP A 149 8.88 -2.54 -1.05
N VAL A 150 7.88 -2.92 -0.24
CA VAL A 150 7.87 -4.21 0.48
C VAL A 150 7.96 -5.37 -0.50
N VAL A 151 7.24 -5.31 -1.62
CA VAL A 151 7.29 -6.34 -2.68
C VAL A 151 8.69 -6.42 -3.31
N PHE A 152 9.31 -5.29 -3.62
CA PHE A 152 10.69 -5.28 -4.15
C PHE A 152 11.72 -5.74 -3.12
N LEU A 153 11.53 -5.38 -1.86
CA LEU A 153 12.36 -5.83 -0.74
C LEU A 153 12.26 -7.34 -0.55
N VAL A 154 11.09 -7.96 -0.75
CA VAL A 154 10.99 -9.42 -0.72
C VAL A 154 11.91 -10.06 -1.77
N ALA A 155 11.98 -9.50 -2.98
CA ALA A 155 12.87 -10.00 -4.02
C ALA A 155 14.35 -9.82 -3.65
N VAL A 156 14.73 -8.65 -3.13
CA VAL A 156 16.11 -8.38 -2.71
C VAL A 156 16.51 -9.24 -1.51
N LEU A 157 15.62 -9.43 -0.55
CA LEU A 157 15.94 -10.10 0.71
C LEU A 157 15.88 -11.62 0.61
N PHE A 158 14.89 -12.18 -0.08
CA PHE A 158 14.58 -13.61 0.01
C PHE A 158 14.74 -14.38 -1.30
N LEU A 159 14.54 -13.73 -2.45
CA LEU A 159 14.52 -14.46 -3.72
C LEU A 159 15.93 -14.66 -4.29
N PRO A 160 16.23 -15.82 -4.90
CA PRO A 160 17.35 -15.97 -5.82
C PRO A 160 17.01 -15.38 -7.18
N HIS A 161 17.99 -15.16 -8.05
CA HIS A 161 17.80 -14.50 -9.35
C HIS A 161 17.16 -13.11 -9.21
N LYS A 162 17.64 -12.34 -8.23
CA LYS A 162 17.05 -11.09 -7.73
C LYS A 162 16.75 -10.12 -8.86
N MET A 163 17.70 -9.93 -9.77
CA MET A 163 17.56 -8.97 -10.87
C MET A 163 16.43 -9.35 -11.85
N PHE A 164 16.25 -10.65 -12.12
CA PHE A 164 15.14 -11.10 -12.97
C PHE A 164 13.81 -10.84 -12.27
N PHE A 165 13.66 -11.31 -11.03
CA PHE A 165 12.39 -11.18 -10.32
C PHE A 165 12.05 -9.73 -10.00
N LEU A 166 13.02 -8.86 -9.72
CA LEU A 166 12.75 -7.42 -9.57
C LEU A 166 12.13 -6.81 -10.83
N ARG A 167 12.65 -7.13 -12.01
CA ARG A 167 12.08 -6.66 -13.28
C ARG A 167 10.72 -7.26 -13.56
N ALA A 168 10.56 -8.57 -13.34
CA ALA A 168 9.29 -9.23 -13.51
C ALA A 168 8.23 -8.64 -12.58
N LEU A 169 8.55 -8.48 -11.29
CA LEU A 169 7.67 -7.85 -10.29
C LEU A 169 7.30 -6.43 -10.69
N PHE A 170 8.25 -5.61 -11.16
CA PHE A 170 7.96 -4.24 -11.58
C PHE A 170 6.92 -4.21 -12.72
N VAL A 171 7.10 -5.07 -13.72
CA VAL A 171 6.15 -5.19 -14.85
C VAL A 171 4.81 -5.78 -14.39
N THR A 172 4.82 -6.81 -13.55
CA THR A 172 3.61 -7.42 -13.00
C THR A 172 2.81 -6.42 -12.17
N LEU A 173 3.46 -5.58 -11.36
CA LEU A 173 2.77 -4.55 -10.58
C LEU A 173 2.08 -3.52 -11.49
N TYR A 174 2.68 -3.12 -12.62
CA TYR A 174 1.97 -2.28 -13.59
C TYR A 174 0.77 -2.98 -14.21
N PHE A 175 0.97 -4.23 -14.64
CA PHE A 175 -0.09 -5.01 -15.25
C PHE A 175 -1.26 -5.15 -14.26
N LEU A 176 -1.02 -5.59 -13.03
CA LEU A 176 -2.04 -5.72 -12.00
C LEU A 176 -2.68 -4.36 -11.67
N ALA A 177 -1.91 -3.27 -11.58
CA ALA A 177 -2.44 -1.93 -11.36
C ALA A 177 -3.32 -1.44 -12.51
N SER A 178 -3.19 -1.95 -13.73
CA SER A 178 -4.08 -1.62 -14.84
C SER A 178 -5.39 -2.40 -14.81
N THR A 179 -5.39 -3.63 -14.27
CA THR A 179 -6.61 -4.45 -14.22
C THR A 179 -7.73 -3.78 -13.41
N ILE A 180 -7.39 -3.10 -12.32
CA ILE A 180 -8.35 -2.34 -11.50
C ILE A 180 -8.88 -1.07 -12.18
N LYS A 181 -8.19 -0.58 -13.22
CA LYS A 181 -8.56 0.60 -14.02
C LYS A 181 -9.49 0.23 -15.18
N ILE A 182 -9.72 -1.05 -15.44
CA ILE A 182 -10.72 -1.48 -16.43
C ILE A 182 -12.11 -1.32 -15.80
N HIS A 183 -12.59 -0.07 -15.78
CA HIS A 183 -13.85 0.35 -15.19
C HIS A 183 -14.24 1.71 -15.78
N GLU A 184 -15.54 2.03 -15.80
CA GLU A 184 -16.06 3.30 -16.34
C GLU A 184 -15.33 4.54 -15.80
N GLY A 185 -15.00 4.55 -14.50
CA GLY A 185 -14.20 5.58 -13.82
C GLY A 185 -12.94 6.02 -14.58
N TRP A 186 -12.22 5.07 -15.17
CA TRP A 186 -11.01 5.34 -15.94
C TRP A 186 -11.26 5.31 -17.43
N VAL A 187 -12.02 4.33 -17.95
CA VAL A 187 -12.26 4.20 -19.39
C VAL A 187 -12.99 5.42 -19.95
N LEU A 188 -13.94 5.97 -19.20
CA LEU A 188 -14.66 7.20 -19.56
C LEU A 188 -14.03 8.45 -18.93
N GLY A 189 -12.95 8.29 -18.15
CA GLY A 189 -12.31 9.39 -17.42
C GLY A 189 -13.17 10.03 -16.31
N THR A 190 -14.30 9.42 -15.92
CA THR A 190 -15.24 9.99 -14.95
C THR A 190 -14.66 10.17 -13.55
N TYR A 191 -13.60 9.43 -13.20
CA TYR A 191 -12.78 9.72 -12.02
C TYR A 191 -12.34 11.18 -11.99
N PHE A 192 -11.77 11.67 -13.09
CA PHE A 192 -11.21 13.01 -13.15
C PHE A 192 -12.27 14.07 -13.46
N THR A 193 -13.24 13.76 -14.32
CA THR A 193 -14.26 14.76 -14.71
C THR A 193 -15.27 15.06 -13.60
N SER A 194 -15.38 14.17 -12.60
CA SER A 194 -16.13 14.38 -11.36
C SER A 194 -15.37 15.22 -10.32
N LEU A 195 -14.06 15.45 -10.49
CA LEU A 195 -13.29 16.37 -9.66
C LEU A 195 -13.56 17.81 -10.09
N GLU A 196 -13.49 18.74 -9.14
CA GLU A 196 -13.55 20.17 -9.42
C GLU A 196 -12.35 20.63 -10.26
N THR A 197 -11.15 20.11 -9.93
CA THR A 197 -9.89 20.45 -10.61
C THR A 197 -9.69 19.72 -11.94
N GLY A 198 -10.46 18.68 -12.22
CA GLY A 198 -10.24 17.83 -13.39
C GLY A 198 -8.91 17.06 -13.39
N LEU A 199 -8.50 16.56 -14.56
CA LEU A 199 -7.18 15.97 -14.77
C LEU A 199 -6.13 17.08 -14.95
N PRO A 200 -5.06 17.14 -14.12
CA PRO A 200 -4.03 18.16 -14.24
C PRO A 200 -3.41 18.24 -15.64
N LEU A 201 -3.10 19.44 -16.13
CA LEU A 201 -2.49 19.74 -17.45
C LEU A 201 -3.31 19.36 -18.70
N PHE A 202 -4.13 18.31 -18.64
CA PHE A 202 -4.89 17.78 -19.78
C PHE A 202 -6.38 18.18 -19.76
N GLY A 203 -6.90 18.53 -18.58
CA GLY A 203 -8.30 18.90 -18.39
C GLY A 203 -9.27 17.74 -18.63
N ASN A 204 -10.57 18.04 -18.56
CA ASN A 204 -11.62 17.04 -18.67
C ASN A 204 -11.80 16.50 -20.09
N THR A 205 -11.53 17.32 -21.11
CA THR A 205 -11.71 16.95 -22.52
C THR A 205 -10.78 15.81 -22.94
N LEU A 206 -9.53 15.83 -22.49
CA LEU A 206 -8.54 14.80 -22.84
C LEU A 206 -8.49 13.65 -21.83
N ALA A 207 -9.23 13.74 -20.72
CA ALA A 207 -9.19 12.73 -19.65
C ALA A 207 -9.46 11.30 -20.16
N PRO A 208 -10.49 11.03 -20.98
CA PRO A 208 -10.72 9.67 -21.50
C PRO A 208 -9.56 9.16 -22.36
N PHE A 209 -8.97 10.01 -23.20
CA PHE A 209 -7.85 9.60 -24.05
C PHE A 209 -6.61 9.27 -23.22
N VAL A 210 -6.22 10.15 -22.31
CA VAL A 210 -5.00 10.00 -21.49
C VAL A 210 -5.11 8.80 -20.55
N THR A 211 -6.27 8.60 -19.92
CA THR A 211 -6.52 7.46 -19.04
C THR A 211 -6.46 6.12 -19.79
N ASN A 212 -7.06 6.02 -20.98
CA ASN A 212 -6.95 4.82 -21.81
C ASN A 212 -5.53 4.57 -22.32
N LEU A 213 -4.77 5.62 -22.64
CA LEU A 213 -3.35 5.49 -22.96
C LEU A 213 -2.56 4.91 -21.78
N VAL A 214 -2.85 5.35 -20.55
CA VAL A 214 -2.25 4.79 -19.32
C VAL A 214 -2.62 3.33 -19.14
N ILE A 215 -3.89 2.95 -19.33
CA ILE A 215 -4.33 1.55 -19.25
C ILE A 215 -3.55 0.70 -20.27
N PHE A 216 -3.55 1.11 -21.54
CA PHE A 216 -2.87 0.38 -22.61
C PHE A 216 -1.38 0.22 -22.33
N MET A 217 -0.70 1.31 -21.94
CA MET A 217 0.73 1.25 -21.66
C MET A 217 1.05 0.43 -20.41
N GLN A 218 0.23 0.46 -19.36
CA GLN A 218 0.43 -0.40 -18.19
C GLN A 218 0.17 -1.89 -18.50
N MET A 219 -0.79 -2.21 -19.38
CA MET A 219 -1.09 -3.59 -19.78
C MET A 219 -0.06 -4.17 -20.77
N VAL A 220 0.26 -3.41 -21.82
CA VAL A 220 1.04 -3.89 -22.97
C VAL A 220 2.43 -3.26 -22.98
N GLY A 221 2.51 -1.95 -22.80
CA GLY A 221 3.77 -1.21 -22.78
C GLY A 221 4.71 -1.64 -21.65
N SER A 222 4.19 -2.07 -20.50
CA SER A 222 4.98 -2.56 -19.36
C SER A 222 5.79 -3.80 -19.74
N VAL A 223 5.22 -4.72 -20.54
CA VAL A 223 5.92 -5.90 -21.06
C VAL A 223 7.05 -5.49 -22.01
N MET A 224 6.88 -4.40 -22.75
CA MET A 224 7.93 -3.88 -23.64
C MET A 224 9.18 -3.40 -22.87
N LEU A 225 9.09 -3.10 -21.57
CA LEU A 225 10.27 -2.84 -20.73
C LEU A 225 11.22 -4.04 -20.68
N LEU A 226 10.72 -5.26 -20.89
CA LEU A 226 11.51 -6.50 -20.93
C LEU A 226 11.96 -6.86 -22.35
N SER A 227 11.62 -6.06 -23.36
CA SER A 227 11.90 -6.38 -24.76
C SER A 227 13.41 -6.40 -25.04
N THR A 228 13.84 -7.35 -25.86
CA THR A 228 15.19 -7.38 -26.44
C THR A 228 15.34 -6.37 -27.59
N ARG A 229 14.23 -5.83 -28.11
CA ARG A 229 14.25 -4.79 -29.16
C ARG A 229 14.46 -3.42 -28.51
N PRO A 230 15.60 -2.75 -28.73
CA PRO A 230 15.96 -1.54 -28.01
C PRO A 230 14.97 -0.40 -28.25
N VAL A 231 14.42 -0.28 -29.46
CA VAL A 231 13.43 0.76 -29.79
C VAL A 231 12.17 0.61 -28.93
N LEU A 232 11.57 -0.58 -28.88
CA LEU A 232 10.37 -0.83 -28.08
C LEU A 232 10.62 -0.60 -26.59
N GLN A 233 11.76 -1.08 -26.10
CA GLN A 233 12.15 -0.93 -24.71
C GLN A 233 12.36 0.54 -24.32
N ARG A 234 13.01 1.34 -25.17
CA ARG A 234 13.28 2.76 -24.92
C ARG A 234 12.00 3.60 -24.98
N ILE A 235 11.09 3.31 -25.91
CA ILE A 235 9.77 3.96 -25.97
C ILE A 235 9.00 3.70 -24.67
N ALA A 236 8.91 2.44 -24.24
CA ALA A 236 8.25 2.09 -22.99
C ALA A 236 8.91 2.74 -21.78
N PHE A 237 10.25 2.69 -21.69
CA PHE A 237 11.02 3.32 -20.62
C PHE A 237 10.72 4.83 -20.52
N PHE A 238 10.79 5.56 -21.65
CA PHE A 238 10.53 6.99 -21.66
C PHE A 238 9.08 7.32 -21.31
N TYR A 239 8.12 6.53 -21.80
CA TYR A 239 6.73 6.66 -21.41
C TYR A 239 6.55 6.52 -19.90
N PHE A 240 7.09 5.47 -19.28
CA PHE A 240 6.95 5.24 -17.84
C PHE A 240 7.72 6.27 -17.00
N LEU A 241 8.82 6.81 -17.52
CA LEU A 241 9.54 7.92 -16.90
C LEU A 241 8.63 9.15 -16.82
N LEU A 242 8.02 9.55 -17.95
CA LEU A 242 7.09 10.67 -18.00
C LEU A 242 5.83 10.41 -17.17
N PHE A 243 5.28 9.19 -17.23
CA PHE A 243 4.13 8.78 -16.43
C PHE A 243 4.40 8.95 -14.94
N HIS A 244 5.57 8.52 -14.44
CA HIS A 244 5.90 8.71 -13.03
C HIS A 244 6.06 10.18 -12.68
N MET A 245 6.82 10.94 -13.47
CA MET A 245 7.00 12.38 -13.23
C MET A 245 5.65 13.12 -13.18
N TYR A 246 4.76 12.82 -14.13
CA TYR A 246 3.39 13.36 -14.14
C TYR A 246 2.57 12.88 -12.94
N SER A 247 2.63 11.59 -12.61
CA SER A 247 1.94 11.03 -11.44
C SER A 247 2.39 11.68 -10.13
N GLY A 248 3.61 12.22 -10.06
CA GLY A 248 4.08 12.99 -8.91
C GLY A 248 3.21 14.21 -8.57
N ILE A 249 2.49 14.78 -9.55
CA ILE A 249 1.54 15.88 -9.33
C ILE A 249 0.36 15.42 -8.45
N LEU A 250 -0.07 14.16 -8.62
CA LEU A 250 -1.22 13.58 -7.96
C LEU A 250 -0.80 12.83 -6.67
N VAL A 251 0.26 12.03 -6.77
CA VAL A 251 0.66 11.07 -5.74
C VAL A 251 1.86 11.57 -4.91
N GLU A 252 2.35 12.77 -5.20
CA GLU A 252 3.45 13.43 -4.49
C GLU A 252 4.81 12.69 -4.61
N TYR A 253 5.80 13.23 -3.90
CA TYR A 253 7.20 12.82 -3.98
C TYR A 253 7.47 11.39 -3.49
N ARG A 254 6.69 10.86 -2.55
CA ARG A 254 6.90 9.51 -2.00
C ARG A 254 6.81 8.44 -3.09
N TYR A 255 5.82 8.56 -3.96
CA TYR A 255 5.65 7.66 -5.09
C TYR A 255 6.84 7.75 -6.04
N LEU A 256 7.27 8.97 -6.39
CA LEU A 256 8.44 9.21 -7.25
C LEU A 256 9.71 8.56 -6.67
N VAL A 257 10.00 8.78 -5.38
CA VAL A 257 11.17 8.22 -4.71
C VAL A 257 11.19 6.69 -4.75
N THR A 258 10.01 6.06 -4.73
CA THR A 258 9.91 4.59 -4.75
C THR A 258 10.08 4.03 -6.15
N SER A 259 9.35 4.59 -7.13
CA SER A 259 9.21 3.96 -8.43
C SER A 259 10.24 4.45 -9.45
N LEU A 260 10.63 5.73 -9.41
CA LEU A 260 11.48 6.34 -10.42
C LEU A 260 12.93 5.83 -10.36
N PRO A 261 13.61 5.76 -9.18
CA PRO A 261 14.94 5.16 -9.11
C PRO A 261 14.91 3.70 -9.55
N MET A 262 13.90 2.94 -9.13
CA MET A 262 13.73 1.54 -9.52
C MET A 262 13.57 1.39 -11.03
N LEU A 263 12.73 2.19 -11.69
CA LEU A 263 12.59 2.19 -13.15
C LEU A 263 13.92 2.48 -13.85
N ILE A 264 14.64 3.51 -13.42
CA ILE A 264 15.90 3.94 -14.01
C ILE A 264 17.00 2.88 -13.84
N ILE A 265 17.13 2.30 -12.65
CA ILE A 265 18.14 1.29 -12.35
C ILE A 265 17.83 0.00 -13.09
N LEU A 266 16.57 -0.46 -13.03
CA LEU A 266 16.18 -1.74 -13.61
C LEU A 266 16.15 -1.72 -15.14
N PHE A 267 15.69 -0.63 -15.77
CA PHE A 267 15.39 -0.58 -17.20
C PHE A 267 16.09 0.55 -17.97
N GLY A 268 16.74 1.48 -17.28
CA GLY A 268 17.43 2.62 -17.89
C GLY A 268 18.93 2.38 -18.05
N VAL A 269 19.68 2.70 -17.00
CA VAL A 269 21.16 2.76 -17.01
C VAL A 269 21.80 1.38 -17.20
N PHE A 270 21.26 0.39 -16.50
CA PHE A 270 21.83 -0.96 -16.47
C PHE A 270 21.01 -1.97 -17.28
N ASN A 271 20.33 -1.51 -18.31
CA ASN A 271 19.49 -2.41 -19.10
C ASN A 271 20.37 -3.44 -19.82
N ARG A 272 20.02 -4.72 -19.64
CA ARG A 272 20.71 -5.87 -20.23
C ARG A 272 19.72 -7.01 -20.33
N THR A 273 19.80 -7.84 -21.35
CA THR A 273 18.93 -9.03 -21.43
C THR A 273 19.28 -9.98 -20.28
N ILE A 274 18.27 -10.43 -19.54
CA ILE A 274 18.44 -11.40 -18.44
C ILE A 274 17.74 -12.68 -18.85
N PRO A 275 18.42 -13.85 -18.80
CA PRO A 275 17.80 -15.11 -19.15
C PRO A 275 16.68 -15.47 -18.15
N LEU A 276 15.68 -16.19 -18.65
CA LEU A 276 14.62 -16.74 -17.82
C LEU A 276 15.21 -17.71 -16.79
N PRO A 277 15.02 -17.50 -15.47
CA PRO A 277 15.57 -18.39 -14.47
C PRO A 277 14.85 -19.73 -14.52
N ARG A 278 15.63 -20.80 -14.67
CA ARG A 278 15.17 -22.20 -14.69
C ARG A 278 15.78 -22.95 -13.50
N GLY A 279 15.02 -23.89 -12.93
CA GLY A 279 15.49 -24.77 -11.85
C GLY A 279 14.80 -24.53 -10.49
N ARG A 280 15.14 -25.38 -9.51
CA ARG A 280 14.44 -25.47 -8.22
C ARG A 280 14.47 -24.17 -7.42
N LYS A 281 15.58 -23.43 -7.46
CA LYS A 281 15.72 -22.16 -6.73
C LYS A 281 14.77 -21.07 -7.26
N ALA A 282 14.48 -21.07 -8.57
CA ALA A 282 13.60 -20.09 -9.18
C ALA A 282 12.12 -20.27 -8.80
N VAL A 283 11.73 -21.47 -8.35
CA VAL A 283 10.33 -21.81 -8.02
C VAL A 283 9.75 -20.84 -6.98
N VAL A 284 10.51 -20.48 -5.95
CA VAL A 284 10.04 -19.56 -4.91
C VAL A 284 9.68 -18.19 -5.49
N GLY A 285 10.48 -17.67 -6.42
CA GLY A 285 10.17 -16.38 -7.06
C GLY A 285 8.97 -16.44 -8.00
N TRP A 286 8.78 -17.56 -8.71
CA TRP A 286 7.57 -17.78 -9.52
C TRP A 286 6.31 -17.92 -8.66
N ILE A 287 6.39 -18.67 -7.55
CA ILE A 287 5.30 -18.76 -6.58
C ILE A 287 4.96 -17.37 -6.06
N PHE A 288 5.96 -16.56 -5.70
CA PHE A 288 5.72 -15.21 -5.21
C PHE A 288 5.00 -14.32 -6.25
N LEU A 289 5.39 -14.37 -7.52
CA LEU A 289 4.67 -13.68 -8.60
C LEU A 289 3.21 -14.14 -8.73
N LEU A 290 2.98 -15.46 -8.67
CA LEU A 290 1.64 -16.03 -8.72
C LEU A 290 0.80 -15.64 -7.50
N LEU A 291 1.39 -15.60 -6.31
CA LEU A 291 0.72 -15.16 -5.08
C LEU A 291 0.29 -13.70 -5.18
N LEU A 292 1.12 -12.81 -5.73
CA LEU A 292 0.72 -11.42 -5.95
C LEU A 292 -0.49 -11.30 -6.89
N ALA A 293 -0.49 -12.07 -7.98
CA ALA A 293 -1.63 -12.13 -8.89
C ALA A 293 -2.88 -12.73 -8.21
N ALA A 294 -2.73 -13.78 -7.40
CA ALA A 294 -3.83 -14.40 -6.67
C ALA A 294 -4.42 -13.45 -5.62
N VAL A 295 -3.57 -12.72 -4.91
CA VAL A 295 -3.97 -11.73 -3.90
C VAL A 295 -4.76 -10.57 -4.53
N GLN A 296 -4.40 -10.13 -5.73
CA GLN A 296 -5.19 -9.17 -6.52
C GLN A 296 -6.62 -9.67 -6.82
N LEU A 297 -6.81 -10.98 -6.94
CA LEU A 297 -8.09 -11.60 -7.28
C LEU A 297 -8.98 -11.87 -6.06
N ILE A 298 -8.47 -11.75 -4.82
CA ILE A 298 -9.23 -12.01 -3.60
C ILE A 298 -10.55 -11.21 -3.58
N PRO A 299 -10.57 -9.89 -3.82
CA PRO A 299 -11.80 -9.12 -3.75
C PRO A 299 -12.75 -9.35 -4.93
N ILE A 300 -12.30 -10.04 -5.98
CA ILE A 300 -13.10 -10.34 -7.18
C ILE A 300 -13.73 -11.74 -7.07
N ILE A 301 -12.97 -12.71 -6.57
CA ILE A 301 -13.36 -14.13 -6.56
C ILE A 301 -13.94 -14.55 -5.20
N ILE A 302 -13.34 -14.09 -4.11
CA ILE A 302 -13.67 -14.57 -2.76
C ILE A 302 -14.72 -13.68 -2.11
N ILE A 303 -14.54 -12.36 -2.18
CA ILE A 303 -15.47 -11.39 -1.64
C ILE A 303 -16.46 -11.05 -2.75
N ARG A 304 -17.73 -11.39 -2.56
CA ARG A 304 -18.77 -11.13 -3.55
C ARG A 304 -19.24 -9.69 -3.45
N GLY A 305 -19.42 -9.01 -4.58
CA GLY A 305 -19.99 -7.67 -4.64
C GLY A 305 -19.18 -6.70 -5.51
N ASP A 306 -19.66 -5.47 -5.61
CA ASP A 306 -18.90 -4.37 -6.20
C ASP A 306 -17.88 -3.85 -5.19
N GLN A 307 -16.64 -4.35 -5.29
CA GLN A 307 -15.53 -3.92 -4.41
C GLN A 307 -15.32 -2.40 -4.43
N LYS A 308 -15.61 -1.69 -5.52
CA LYS A 308 -15.42 -0.24 -5.56
C LYS A 308 -16.47 0.49 -4.73
N MET A 309 -17.67 -0.07 -4.62
CA MET A 309 -18.74 0.47 -3.80
C MET A 309 -18.69 -0.02 -2.35
N THR A 310 -18.38 -1.29 -2.09
CA THR A 310 -18.33 -1.80 -0.70
C THR A 310 -16.98 -1.58 -0.02
N LEU A 311 -15.91 -1.48 -0.81
CA LEU A 311 -14.51 -1.46 -0.39
C LEU A 311 -14.03 -2.67 0.40
N GLU A 312 -14.81 -3.74 0.43
CA GLU A 312 -14.42 -4.98 1.08
C GLU A 312 -13.19 -5.59 0.38
N GLY A 313 -12.14 -5.84 1.16
CA GLY A 313 -10.87 -6.38 0.66
C GLY A 313 -10.03 -5.43 -0.19
N ASN A 314 -10.36 -4.13 -0.22
CA ASN A 314 -9.67 -3.13 -1.05
C ASN A 314 -8.16 -2.95 -0.76
N LYS A 315 -7.63 -3.53 0.34
CA LYS A 315 -6.20 -3.49 0.69
C LYS A 315 -5.43 -4.75 0.35
N TYR A 316 -6.11 -5.80 -0.12
CA TYR A 316 -5.43 -7.00 -0.57
C TYR A 316 -4.74 -6.76 -1.92
N GLY A 317 -5.33 -5.99 -2.84
CA GLY A 317 -4.74 -5.72 -4.16
C GLY A 317 -4.11 -4.33 -4.36
N LEU A 318 -3.63 -4.09 -5.59
CA LEU A 318 -3.07 -2.85 -6.12
C LEU A 318 -4.12 -1.79 -6.44
N TYR A 319 -4.91 -1.47 -5.42
CA TYR A 319 -6.06 -0.58 -5.46
C TYR A 319 -5.64 0.88 -5.30
N MET A 320 -4.89 1.37 -6.29
CA MET A 320 -4.36 2.73 -6.33
C MET A 320 -5.09 3.53 -7.41
N PHE A 321 -5.88 4.53 -6.99
CA PHE A 321 -6.74 5.35 -7.86
C PHE A 321 -7.70 4.52 -8.70
N GLU A 322 -8.67 3.82 -8.10
CA GLU A 322 -9.63 3.02 -8.86
C GLU A 322 -10.95 3.72 -9.19
N ALA A 323 -11.38 4.64 -8.32
CA ALA A 323 -12.62 5.39 -8.35
C ALA A 323 -12.50 6.62 -7.44
N ASN A 324 -13.26 7.67 -7.77
CA ASN A 324 -13.39 8.86 -6.93
C ASN A 324 -14.50 8.60 -5.93
N HIS A 325 -14.17 8.55 -4.64
CA HIS A 325 -15.11 8.16 -3.58
C HIS A 325 -15.60 9.39 -2.82
N GLN A 326 -16.91 9.42 -2.54
CA GLN A 326 -17.52 10.37 -1.63
C GLN A 326 -18.51 9.66 -0.73
N CYS A 327 -18.53 10.02 0.55
CA CYS A 327 -19.39 9.38 1.53
C CYS A 327 -19.93 10.36 2.55
N ILE A 328 -21.09 9.98 3.10
CA ILE A 328 -21.73 10.61 4.22
C ILE A 328 -21.95 9.53 5.28
N SER A 329 -21.37 9.73 6.46
CA SER A 329 -21.60 8.87 7.63
C SER A 329 -22.50 9.61 8.60
N SER A 330 -23.70 9.09 8.84
CA SER A 330 -24.64 9.63 9.82
C SER A 330 -24.77 8.66 10.98
N VAL A 331 -24.46 9.15 12.18
CA VAL A 331 -24.38 8.33 13.39
C VAL A 331 -25.31 8.94 14.44
N THR A 332 -26.13 8.11 15.07
CA THR A 332 -26.95 8.52 16.23
C THR A 332 -26.67 7.59 17.39
N VAL A 333 -26.05 8.14 18.43
CA VAL A 333 -25.72 7.43 19.67
C VAL A 333 -26.89 7.54 20.62
N TYR A 334 -27.37 6.39 21.11
CA TYR A 334 -28.39 6.30 22.14
C TYR A 334 -27.72 5.84 23.43
N THR A 335 -27.85 6.64 24.48
CA THR A 335 -27.30 6.30 25.81
C THR A 335 -28.33 5.57 26.66
N ILE A 336 -27.86 4.86 27.68
CA ILE A 336 -28.72 4.18 28.68
C ILE A 336 -29.61 5.16 29.44
N ASP A 337 -29.16 6.40 29.62
CA ASP A 337 -29.89 7.47 30.32
C ASP A 337 -30.94 8.15 29.41
N GLY A 338 -31.14 7.65 28.19
CA GLY A 338 -32.10 8.17 27.22
C GLY A 338 -31.65 9.40 26.46
N GLN A 339 -30.43 9.91 26.69
CA GLN A 339 -29.85 10.97 25.86
C GLN A 339 -29.50 10.46 24.46
N THR A 340 -29.65 11.33 23.47
CA THR A 340 -29.37 11.02 22.07
C THR A 340 -28.47 12.10 21.49
N GLU A 341 -27.38 11.68 20.86
CA GLU A 341 -26.46 12.56 20.13
C GLU A 341 -26.38 12.11 18.68
N SER A 342 -26.47 13.06 17.74
CA SER A 342 -26.37 12.77 16.31
C SER A 342 -25.22 13.54 15.70
N SER A 343 -24.41 12.86 14.90
CA SER A 343 -23.34 13.46 14.11
C SER A 343 -23.48 13.06 12.65
N ARG A 344 -23.00 13.93 11.76
CA ARG A 344 -22.95 13.69 10.32
C ARG A 344 -21.61 14.18 9.81
N GLU A 345 -20.85 13.27 9.21
CA GLU A 345 -19.58 13.56 8.58
C GLU A 345 -19.65 13.33 7.08
N GLU A 346 -19.10 14.27 6.32
CA GLU A 346 -19.06 14.21 4.86
C GLU A 346 -17.63 14.30 4.35
N SER A 347 -17.28 13.44 3.40
CA SER A 347 -15.96 13.46 2.79
C SER A 347 -15.90 14.48 1.63
N TRP A 348 -15.00 15.44 1.73
CA TRP A 348 -14.76 16.45 0.70
C TRP A 348 -13.49 16.22 -0.12
N SER A 349 -12.65 15.23 0.26
CA SER A 349 -11.40 14.89 -0.42
C SER A 349 -11.52 13.56 -1.17
N ALA A 350 -11.13 13.58 -2.45
CA ALA A 350 -11.03 12.38 -3.28
C ALA A 350 -9.98 11.37 -2.80
N ARG A 351 -9.12 11.75 -1.83
CA ARG A 351 -8.20 10.82 -1.16
C ARG A 351 -8.88 9.99 -0.08
N LYS A 352 -10.01 10.43 0.49
CA LYS A 352 -10.79 9.62 1.44
C LYS A 352 -11.52 8.55 0.63
N ARG A 353 -11.10 7.30 0.80
CA ARG A 353 -11.69 6.17 0.07
C ARG A 353 -13.08 5.79 0.55
N CYS A 354 -13.54 6.31 1.69
CA CYS A 354 -14.87 6.01 2.21
C CYS A 354 -15.07 4.53 2.58
N ASP A 355 -14.09 3.94 3.25
CA ASP A 355 -14.09 2.54 3.68
C ASP A 355 -15.03 2.30 4.89
N PRO A 356 -16.16 1.58 4.72
CA PRO A 356 -17.11 1.33 5.80
C PRO A 356 -16.49 0.57 6.97
N TYR A 357 -15.50 -0.30 6.72
CA TYR A 357 -14.85 -1.07 7.79
C TYR A 357 -14.17 -0.16 8.82
N ARG A 358 -13.50 0.90 8.36
CA ARG A 358 -12.78 1.82 9.23
C ARG A 358 -13.74 2.58 10.15
N GLU A 359 -14.86 3.03 9.60
CA GLU A 359 -15.90 3.74 10.36
C GLU A 359 -16.58 2.78 11.35
N TRP A 360 -17.01 1.59 10.89
CA TRP A 360 -17.54 0.54 11.77
C TRP A 360 -16.60 0.20 12.92
N PHE A 361 -15.30 0.01 12.64
CA PHE A 361 -14.31 -0.33 13.66
C PHE A 361 -14.26 0.72 14.77
N THR A 362 -14.32 2.01 14.39
CA THR A 362 -14.30 3.13 15.34
C THR A 362 -15.57 3.14 16.20
N LEU A 363 -16.74 2.92 15.58
CA LEU A 363 -18.03 2.81 16.29
C LEU A 363 -18.07 1.63 17.24
N ARG A 364 -17.61 0.46 16.80
CA ARG A 364 -17.55 -0.77 17.61
C ARG A 364 -16.67 -0.57 18.84
N GLN A 365 -15.50 0.05 18.68
CA GLN A 365 -14.63 0.39 19.81
C GLN A 365 -15.27 1.40 20.77
N ALA A 366 -16.03 2.37 20.27
CA ALA A 366 -16.78 3.30 21.12
C ALA A 366 -17.81 2.54 21.98
N CYS A 367 -18.55 1.60 21.39
CA CYS A 367 -19.49 0.75 22.13
C CYS A 367 -18.78 -0.07 23.22
N ASP A 368 -17.62 -0.65 22.91
CA ASP A 368 -16.89 -1.52 23.86
C ASP A 368 -16.27 -0.74 25.03
N ARG A 369 -16.00 0.56 24.85
CA ARG A 369 -15.30 1.40 25.84
C ARG A 369 -16.21 2.29 26.67
N ALA A 370 -17.38 2.65 26.13
CA ALA A 370 -18.33 3.55 26.78
C ALA A 370 -19.58 2.76 27.21
N PRO A 371 -19.64 2.24 28.46
CA PRO A 371 -20.78 1.44 28.93
C PRO A 371 -22.09 2.22 28.99
N ALA A 372 -22.04 3.55 28.92
CA ALA A 372 -23.21 4.41 28.82
C ALA A 372 -23.89 4.34 27.44
N ILE A 373 -23.24 3.82 26.41
CA ILE A 373 -23.83 3.65 25.07
C ILE A 373 -24.71 2.41 25.06
N ALA A 374 -26.00 2.59 24.82
CA ALA A 374 -26.95 1.49 24.69
C ALA A 374 -26.93 0.88 23.28
N ARG A 375 -26.88 1.73 22.25
CA ARG A 375 -26.76 1.34 20.84
C ARG A 375 -26.36 2.53 19.97
N ILE A 376 -25.84 2.25 18.79
CA ILE A 376 -25.50 3.28 17.79
C ILE A 376 -26.26 3.00 16.50
N LYS A 377 -27.16 3.88 16.08
CA LYS A 377 -27.73 3.83 14.72
C LYS A 377 -26.68 4.39 13.75
N TRP A 378 -26.48 3.71 12.63
CA TRP A 378 -25.51 4.12 11.62
C TRP A 378 -26.11 4.01 10.21
N GLU A 379 -26.05 5.13 9.49
CA GLU A 379 -26.32 5.19 8.06
C GLU A 379 -25.03 5.60 7.34
N TYR A 380 -24.72 4.91 6.24
CA TYR A 380 -23.54 5.20 5.45
C TYR A 380 -23.90 5.24 3.98
N ASP A 381 -23.78 6.43 3.40
CA ASP A 381 -24.08 6.70 2.01
C ASP A 381 -22.77 6.82 1.23
N HIS A 382 -22.64 6.15 0.09
CA HIS A 382 -21.42 6.12 -0.71
C HIS A 382 -21.74 6.38 -2.19
N SER A 383 -20.94 7.25 -2.81
CA SER A 383 -20.94 7.56 -4.24
C SER A 383 -19.57 7.30 -4.84
N ILE A 384 -19.58 6.82 -6.08
CA ILE A 384 -18.39 6.61 -6.91
C ILE A 384 -18.46 7.48 -8.17
N ASN A 385 -17.36 8.12 -8.53
CA ASN A 385 -17.16 8.90 -9.77
C ASN A 385 -18.24 9.97 -10.03
N GLY A 386 -18.79 10.59 -8.98
CA GLY A 386 -19.86 11.59 -9.09
C GLY A 386 -21.25 11.02 -9.40
N GLY A 387 -21.42 9.70 -9.33
CA GLY A 387 -22.73 9.04 -9.41
C GLY A 387 -23.61 9.32 -8.18
N PRO A 388 -24.84 8.78 -8.13
CA PRO A 388 -25.71 8.98 -6.98
C PRO A 388 -25.11 8.41 -5.69
N PHE A 389 -25.50 8.98 -4.55
CA PHE A 389 -25.27 8.39 -3.23
C PHE A 389 -26.21 7.22 -3.02
N TYR A 390 -25.62 6.04 -2.85
CA TYR A 390 -26.32 4.83 -2.44
C TYR A 390 -26.17 4.64 -0.94
N ARG A 391 -27.28 4.43 -0.24
CA ARG A 391 -27.27 4.05 1.18
C ARG A 391 -26.85 2.59 1.33
N ILE A 392 -25.55 2.37 1.49
CA ILE A 392 -24.97 1.03 1.57
C ILE A 392 -24.98 0.46 2.99
N VAL A 393 -25.09 1.31 4.03
CA VAL A 393 -25.35 0.85 5.41
C VAL A 393 -26.55 1.59 5.97
N ASP A 394 -27.46 0.86 6.62
CA ASP A 394 -28.62 1.39 7.32
C ASP A 394 -28.97 0.47 8.48
N GLU A 395 -28.22 0.62 9.58
CA GLU A 395 -28.26 -0.29 10.70
C GLU A 395 -28.73 0.43 11.97
N LYS A 396 -29.65 -0.19 12.69
CA LYS A 396 -30.22 0.37 13.94
C LYS A 396 -29.27 0.26 15.12
N ASP A 397 -28.33 -0.68 15.04
CA ASP A 397 -27.34 -0.97 16.07
C ASP A 397 -26.02 -1.46 15.45
N ALA A 398 -25.11 -0.53 15.19
CA ALA A 398 -23.77 -0.79 14.72
C ALA A 398 -22.91 -1.52 15.76
N CYS A 399 -23.26 -1.46 17.05
CA CYS A 399 -22.53 -2.15 18.10
C CYS A 399 -22.66 -3.67 17.95
N ALA A 400 -23.79 -4.17 17.45
CA ALA A 400 -24.04 -5.60 17.30
C ALA A 400 -23.47 -6.21 16.00
N LEU A 401 -22.93 -5.38 15.11
CA LEU A 401 -22.40 -5.84 13.82
C LEU A 401 -21.04 -6.53 13.99
N GLU A 402 -20.80 -7.54 13.15
CA GLU A 402 -19.50 -8.19 12.99
C GLU A 402 -18.96 -7.94 11.58
N TYR A 403 -17.65 -7.77 11.45
CA TYR A 403 -16.97 -7.68 10.15
C TYR A 403 -16.12 -8.92 9.88
N HIS A 404 -16.28 -9.49 8.69
CA HIS A 404 -15.52 -10.63 8.21
C HIS A 404 -14.55 -10.24 7.09
N ALA A 405 -13.28 -10.60 7.26
CA ALA A 405 -12.17 -10.15 6.42
C ALA A 405 -12.14 -10.74 5.00
N LEU A 406 -12.76 -11.90 4.79
CA LEU A 406 -12.65 -12.73 3.58
C LEU A 406 -14.02 -13.16 3.03
N ARG A 407 -15.09 -12.49 3.43
CA ARG A 407 -16.42 -12.70 2.86
C ARG A 407 -17.21 -11.40 2.91
N HIS A 408 -18.23 -11.33 2.07
CA HIS A 408 -19.16 -10.23 2.06
C HIS A 408 -19.90 -10.09 3.40
N ASN A 409 -20.03 -8.87 3.88
CA ASN A 409 -20.73 -8.50 5.11
C ASN A 409 -22.15 -8.05 4.76
N ALA A 410 -23.15 -8.82 5.18
CA ALA A 410 -24.55 -8.65 4.75
C ALA A 410 -25.18 -7.30 5.14
N TRP A 411 -24.61 -6.58 6.11
CA TRP A 411 -25.05 -5.25 6.51
C TRP A 411 -24.50 -4.14 5.59
N ILE A 412 -23.59 -4.48 4.66
CA ILE A 412 -23.16 -3.61 3.57
C ILE A 412 -23.95 -4.02 2.32
N LYS A 413 -24.90 -3.21 1.90
CA LYS A 413 -25.77 -3.52 0.77
C LYS A 413 -24.99 -3.52 -0.54
N LEU A 414 -25.28 -4.50 -1.39
CA LEU A 414 -24.78 -4.61 -2.76
C LEU A 414 -25.72 -3.90 -3.75
N PRO A 415 -25.28 -3.62 -4.98
CA PRO A 415 -26.16 -3.11 -6.03
C PRO A 415 -27.41 -3.97 -6.26
N GLU A 416 -27.31 -5.29 -6.11
CA GLU A 416 -28.42 -6.24 -6.25
C GLU A 416 -29.49 -6.07 -5.16
N ASP A 417 -29.11 -5.56 -3.98
CA ASP A 417 -30.03 -5.26 -2.88
C ASP A 417 -30.84 -3.98 -3.12
N ARG A 418 -30.58 -3.28 -4.23
CA ARG A 418 -31.23 -2.03 -4.64
C ARG A 418 -31.20 -0.98 -3.52
N PRO A 419 -30.01 -0.58 -3.05
CA PRO A 419 -29.88 0.40 -1.98
C PRO A 419 -30.58 1.71 -2.38
N GLN A 420 -31.16 2.37 -1.38
CA GLN A 420 -31.86 3.64 -1.58
C GLN A 420 -30.89 4.68 -2.16
N ILE A 421 -31.33 5.38 -3.20
CA ILE A 421 -30.65 6.57 -3.70
C ILE A 421 -31.11 7.76 -2.85
N VAL A 422 -30.17 8.40 -2.16
CA VAL A 422 -30.47 9.50 -1.21
C VAL A 422 -30.08 10.87 -1.74
N GLY A 423 -29.37 10.94 -2.87
CA GLY A 423 -28.98 12.20 -3.50
C GLY A 423 -27.80 12.04 -4.46
N TYR A 424 -27.13 13.15 -4.74
CA TYR A 424 -25.94 13.22 -5.58
C TYR A 424 -24.85 14.03 -4.87
N PRO A 425 -23.57 13.66 -5.03
CA PRO A 425 -22.47 14.43 -4.50
C PRO A 425 -22.24 15.72 -5.28
N VAL A 426 -21.71 16.73 -4.59
CA VAL A 426 -21.01 17.84 -5.24
C VAL A 426 -19.62 17.38 -5.67
N LYS A 427 -19.03 18.05 -6.68
CA LYS A 427 -17.65 17.76 -7.06
C LYS A 427 -16.71 17.96 -5.88
N ASN A 428 -15.82 17.00 -5.65
CA ASN A 428 -14.81 17.06 -4.60
C ASN A 428 -13.44 17.50 -5.16
N LEU A 429 -12.53 17.79 -4.23
CA LEU A 429 -11.17 18.21 -4.53
C LEU A 429 -10.18 17.07 -4.37
N TYR A 430 -9.13 17.13 -5.17
CA TYR A 430 -7.99 16.23 -5.07
C TYR A 430 -6.93 16.91 -4.18
N HIS A 431 -7.02 16.70 -2.86
CA HIS A 431 -6.07 17.25 -1.87
C HIS A 431 -5.15 16.20 -1.30
#